data_AF-A0A972DK43-F1
#
_entry.id   AF-A0A972DK43-F1
#
_cell.length_a   1.000
_cell.length_b   1.000
_cell.length_c   1.000
_cell.angle_alpha   90.00
_cell.angle_beta   90.00
_cell.angle_gamma   90.00
#
_symmetry.space_group_name_H-M   'P 1'
#
loop_
_entity.id
_entity.type
_entity.pdbx_description
1 polymer ?
#
loop_
_entity_poly.entity_id
_entity_poly.type
_entity_poly.pdbx_seq_one_letter_code
_entity_poly.pdbx_strand_id
1 'polypeptide(L)'
;MKVITSKENKTFKFVKGLLDKKNRENFFIIEGIKNVEEASKAGASFEMLCFSEDRYEQLAESLRISALKIGQTVLFDSSLFSKISDTQTPQGVLAVLDKKEIKPIEKIEPKDVFVVLKTCRIQAIWAPLYVLVPPQE
;
A
#
# COMPACT_ATOMS: atom_id res chain seq x y z
N MET A 1 20.18 -11.14 6.62
CA MET A 1 19.90 -9.82 6.00
C MET A 1 20.38 -8.72 6.93
N LYS A 2 20.82 -7.57 6.42
CA LYS A 2 21.25 -6.43 7.27
C LYS A 2 20.05 -5.52 7.53
N VAL A 3 19.80 -5.18 8.80
CA VAL A 3 18.76 -4.24 9.18
C VAL A 3 19.21 -2.80 8.87
N ILE A 4 18.33 -2.04 8.22
CA ILE A 4 18.52 -0.61 7.98
C ILE A 4 18.02 0.14 9.21
N THR A 5 18.92 0.89 9.84
CA THR A 5 18.65 1.63 11.08
C THR A 5 18.75 3.15 10.95
N SER A 6 19.12 3.65 9.77
CA SER A 6 19.42 5.07 9.55
C SER A 6 18.44 5.73 8.60
N LYS A 7 17.98 6.93 8.99
CA LYS A 7 17.17 7.82 8.14
C LYS A 7 17.94 8.36 6.93
N GLU A 8 19.27 8.31 6.98
CA GLU A 8 20.13 8.74 5.87
C GLU A 8 20.24 7.67 4.77
N ASN A 9 19.76 6.46 5.04
CA ASN A 9 19.77 5.37 4.09
C ASN A 9 18.94 5.72 2.84
N LYS A 10 19.51 5.48 1.65
CA LYS A 10 18.88 5.79 0.36
C LYS A 10 17.56 5.04 0.17
N THR A 11 17.50 3.77 0.55
CA THR A 11 16.29 2.94 0.49
C THR A 11 15.21 3.49 1.41
N PHE A 12 15.55 3.87 2.64
CA PHE A 12 14.60 4.52 3.54
C PHE A 12 14.03 5.82 2.94
N LYS A 13 14.90 6.71 2.45
CA LYS A 13 14.49 7.98 1.84
C LYS A 13 13.60 7.77 0.62
N PHE A 14 13.93 6.78 -0.21
CA PHE A 14 13.13 6.40 -1.36
C PHE A 14 11.73 5.94 -0.95
N VAL A 15 11.63 4.91 -0.10
CA VAL A 15 10.33 4.37 0.34
C VAL A 15 9.50 5.44 1.06
N LYS A 16 10.12 6.23 1.94
CA LYS A 16 9.46 7.35 2.61
C LYS A 16 8.95 8.40 1.62
N GLY A 17 9.73 8.69 0.58
CA GLY A 17 9.35 9.62 -0.48
C GLY A 17 8.06 9.22 -1.18
N LEU A 18 7.81 7.92 -1.34
CA LEU A 18 6.60 7.38 -1.95
C LEU A 18 5.34 7.61 -1.12
N LEU A 19 5.43 8.03 0.16
CA LEU A 19 4.26 8.47 0.91
C LEU A 19 3.64 9.75 0.33
N ASP A 20 4.46 10.64 -0.24
CA ASP A 20 3.95 11.80 -0.98
C ASP A 20 3.43 11.38 -2.36
N LYS A 21 2.18 11.72 -2.65
CA LYS A 21 1.53 11.46 -3.95
C LYS A 21 2.33 12.00 -5.14
N LYS A 22 3.04 13.11 -4.97
CA LYS A 22 3.87 13.72 -6.03
C LYS A 22 5.00 12.81 -6.51
N ASN A 23 5.48 11.93 -5.63
CA ASN A 23 6.60 11.03 -5.91
C ASN A 23 6.14 9.64 -6.39
N ARG A 24 4.82 9.40 -6.50
CA ARG A 24 4.23 8.12 -6.93
C ARG A 24 4.08 8.03 -8.44
N GLU A 25 4.94 8.67 -9.23
CA GLU A 25 4.80 8.68 -10.71
C GLU A 25 4.99 7.27 -11.29
N ASN A 26 6.09 6.61 -10.90
CA ASN A 26 6.45 5.28 -11.40
C ASN A 26 6.16 4.15 -10.41
N PHE A 27 6.22 4.45 -9.11
CA PHE A 27 6.04 3.44 -8.06
C PHE A 27 4.84 3.77 -7.18
N PHE A 28 4.27 2.75 -6.58
CA PHE A 28 3.30 2.92 -5.50
C PHE A 28 3.59 1.92 -4.39
N ILE A 29 3.04 2.20 -3.21
CA ILE A 29 3.16 1.37 -2.04
C ILE A 29 1.81 0.74 -1.69
N ILE A 30 1.86 -0.49 -1.22
CA ILE A 30 0.76 -1.12 -0.49
C ILE A 30 1.30 -1.57 0.86
N GLU A 31 0.49 -1.44 1.91
CA GLU A 31 0.90 -1.79 3.26
C GLU A 31 -0.02 -2.86 3.83
N GLY A 32 0.52 -3.77 4.64
CA GLY A 32 -0.24 -4.78 5.35
C GLY A 32 -0.27 -6.14 4.64
N ILE A 33 -0.29 -7.20 5.46
CA ILE A 33 -0.16 -8.59 4.98
C ILE A 33 -1.25 -8.94 3.98
N LYS A 34 -2.49 -8.57 4.27
CA LYS A 34 -3.65 -8.85 3.41
C LYS A 34 -3.50 -8.23 2.02
N ASN A 35 -3.05 -6.99 1.95
CA ASN A 35 -2.86 -6.29 0.67
C ASN A 35 -1.75 -6.94 -0.16
N VAL A 36 -0.65 -7.35 0.49
CA VAL A 36 0.44 -8.08 -0.19
C VAL A 36 -0.03 -9.44 -0.70
N GLU A 37 -0.81 -10.18 0.10
CA GLU A 37 -1.40 -11.45 -0.34
C GLU A 37 -2.36 -11.28 -1.52
N GLU A 38 -3.25 -10.28 -1.48
CA GLU A 38 -4.20 -10.02 -2.56
C GLU A 38 -3.47 -9.61 -3.85
N ALA A 39 -2.46 -8.74 -3.75
CA ALA A 39 -1.63 -8.36 -4.89
C ALA A 39 -0.89 -9.57 -5.48
N SER A 40 -0.34 -10.44 -4.64
CA SER A 40 0.31 -11.69 -5.07
C SER A 40 -0.66 -12.62 -5.78
N LYS A 41 -1.87 -12.83 -5.23
CA LYS A 41 -2.94 -13.63 -5.85
C LYS A 41 -3.38 -13.05 -7.19
N ALA A 42 -3.34 -11.73 -7.35
CA ALA A 42 -3.59 -11.04 -8.61
C ALA A 42 -2.40 -11.14 -9.60
N GLY A 43 -1.31 -11.79 -9.22
CA GLY A 43 -0.14 -12.03 -10.06
C GLY A 43 0.87 -10.88 -10.12
N ALA A 44 0.76 -9.90 -9.21
CA ALA A 44 1.66 -8.76 -9.14
C ALA A 44 3.11 -9.17 -8.83
N SER A 45 4.07 -8.43 -9.39
CA SER A 45 5.47 -8.49 -8.97
C SER A 45 5.78 -7.35 -8.01
N PHE A 46 6.67 -7.62 -7.06
CA PHE A 46 7.11 -6.64 -6.07
C PHE A 46 8.53 -6.19 -6.37
N GLU A 47 8.74 -4.90 -6.59
CA GLU A 47 10.08 -4.33 -6.71
C GLU A 47 10.83 -4.50 -5.39
N MET A 48 10.13 -4.27 -4.27
CA MET A 48 10.69 -4.37 -2.93
C MET A 48 9.63 -4.81 -1.91
N LEU A 49 9.97 -5.78 -1.06
CA LEU A 49 9.24 -6.03 0.19
C LEU A 49 10.05 -5.49 1.38
N CYS A 50 9.45 -4.56 2.10
CA CYS A 50 9.97 -3.97 3.32
C CYS A 50 9.30 -4.63 4.53
N PHE A 51 10.09 -5.04 5.51
CA PHE A 51 9.59 -5.58 6.77
C PHE A 51 10.13 -4.79 7.96
N SER A 52 9.32 -4.72 9.00
CA SER A 52 9.77 -4.38 10.35
C SER A 52 10.55 -5.56 10.91
N GLU A 53 11.73 -5.32 11.47
CA GLU A 53 12.63 -6.40 11.93
C GLU A 53 11.97 -7.36 12.92
N ASP A 54 11.16 -6.83 13.84
CA ASP A 54 10.43 -7.56 14.89
C ASP A 54 9.27 -8.40 14.36
N ARG A 55 8.86 -8.19 13.11
CA ARG A 55 7.74 -8.90 12.47
C ARG A 55 8.17 -9.80 11.33
N TYR A 56 9.44 -9.76 10.93
CA TYR A 56 9.93 -10.44 9.74
C TYR A 56 9.72 -11.95 9.77
N GLU A 57 10.13 -12.64 10.84
CA GLU A 57 10.05 -14.11 10.91
C GLU A 57 8.61 -14.60 10.74
N GLN A 58 7.69 -14.00 11.50
CA GLN A 58 6.25 -14.30 11.44
C GLN A 58 5.67 -14.05 10.04
N LEU A 59 5.97 -12.89 9.45
CA LEU A 59 5.35 -12.47 8.19
C LEU A 59 5.97 -13.15 6.98
N ALA A 60 7.28 -13.43 7.00
CA ALA A 60 7.98 -14.11 5.91
C ALA A 60 7.43 -15.52 5.69
N GLU A 61 7.16 -16.24 6.78
CA GLU A 61 6.52 -17.55 6.74
C GLU A 61 5.07 -17.46 6.25
N SER A 62 4.27 -16.57 6.86
CA SER A 62 2.85 -16.39 6.51
C SER A 62 2.66 -16.03 5.03
N LEU A 63 3.50 -15.15 4.49
CA LEU A 63 3.45 -14.73 3.08
C LEU A 63 4.09 -15.73 2.13
N ARG A 64 4.79 -16.77 2.64
CA ARG A 64 5.60 -17.69 1.85
C ARG A 64 6.49 -16.94 0.87
N ILE A 65 7.29 -16.00 1.36
CA ILE A 65 7.99 -15.01 0.52
C ILE A 65 8.88 -15.62 -0.57
N SER A 66 9.35 -16.86 -0.40
CA SER A 66 10.11 -17.60 -1.42
C SER A 66 9.32 -17.94 -2.68
N ALA A 67 7.98 -17.95 -2.61
CA ALA A 67 7.09 -18.19 -3.75
C ALA A 67 6.66 -16.90 -4.47
N LEU A 68 7.02 -15.72 -3.92
CA LEU A 68 6.63 -14.43 -4.47
C LEU A 68 7.66 -13.94 -5.51
N LYS A 69 7.19 -13.20 -6.51
CA LYS A 69 8.06 -12.49 -7.47
C LYS A 69 8.56 -11.20 -6.82
N ILE A 70 9.73 -11.26 -6.19
CA ILE A 70 10.30 -10.13 -5.44
C ILE A 70 11.67 -9.77 -6.01
N GLY A 71 11.87 -8.48 -6.32
CA GLY A 71 13.17 -7.94 -6.73
C GLY A 71 14.16 -7.87 -5.55
N GLN A 72 13.72 -7.35 -4.40
CA GLN A 72 14.53 -7.31 -3.18
C GLN A 72 13.71 -7.34 -1.89
N THR A 73 14.31 -7.86 -0.82
CA THR A 73 13.75 -7.85 0.54
C THR A 73 14.59 -6.95 1.43
N VAL A 74 13.93 -6.06 2.19
CA VAL A 74 14.56 -5.05 3.03
C VAL A 74 14.00 -5.15 4.44
N LEU A 75 14.89 -5.12 5.44
CA LEU A 75 14.54 -5.02 6.85
C LEU A 75 14.83 -3.61 7.36
N PHE A 76 13.86 -3.01 8.03
CA PHE A 76 14.05 -1.77 8.78
C PHE A 76 13.91 -2.07 10.27
N ASP A 77 14.64 -1.33 11.11
CA ASP A 77 14.31 -1.32 12.54
C ASP A 77 12.88 -0.85 12.75
N SER A 78 12.21 -1.33 13.80
CA SER A 78 10.78 -1.07 14.01
C SER A 78 10.46 0.42 14.13
N SER A 79 11.38 1.21 14.71
CA SER A 79 11.23 2.66 14.88
C SER A 79 11.35 3.42 13.55
N LEU A 80 12.08 2.87 12.59
CA LEU A 80 12.29 3.43 11.27
C LEU A 80 11.17 2.97 10.34
N PHE A 81 10.73 1.71 10.45
CA PHE A 81 9.56 1.18 9.75
C PHE A 81 8.30 2.01 10.04
N SER A 82 8.07 2.39 11.30
CA SER A 82 6.92 3.24 11.65
C SER A 82 6.91 4.62 10.97
N LYS A 83 8.05 5.09 10.43
CA LYS A 83 8.15 6.35 9.69
C LYS A 83 7.85 6.23 8.19
N ILE A 84 7.72 5.00 7.68
CA ILE A 84 7.34 4.69 6.30
C ILE A 84 5.94 4.05 6.22
N SER A 85 5.25 3.92 7.35
CA SER A 85 3.86 3.48 7.44
C SER A 85 2.95 4.69 7.62
N ASP A 86 1.80 4.67 6.95
CA ASP A 86 0.75 5.68 7.12
C ASP A 86 -0.26 5.30 8.23
N THR A 87 -0.05 4.15 8.90
CA THR A 87 -0.96 3.61 9.92
C THR A 87 -0.45 3.82 11.34
N GLN A 88 -1.36 4.02 12.29
CA GLN A 88 -0.99 4.14 13.71
C GLN A 88 -0.47 2.81 14.29
N THR A 89 -0.87 1.68 13.69
CA THR A 89 -0.45 0.32 14.07
C THR A 89 0.08 -0.44 12.86
N PRO A 90 1.33 -0.15 12.44
CA PRO A 90 1.94 -0.78 11.28
C PRO A 90 1.92 -2.31 11.40
N GLN A 91 1.38 -2.98 10.39
CA GLN A 91 1.31 -4.45 10.39
C GLN A 91 2.68 -5.11 10.20
N GLY A 92 3.72 -4.33 9.89
CA GLY A 92 5.11 -4.78 9.80
C GLY A 92 5.55 -5.21 8.40
N VAL A 93 4.72 -5.04 7.37
CA VAL A 93 5.07 -5.27 5.97
C VAL A 93 4.53 -4.16 5.06
N LEU A 94 5.37 -3.72 4.13
CA LEU A 94 5.05 -2.77 3.07
C LEU A 94 5.69 -3.27 1.77
N ALA A 95 4.97 -3.19 0.67
CA ALA A 95 5.47 -3.55 -0.64
C ALA A 95 5.53 -2.33 -1.55
N VAL A 96 6.60 -2.25 -2.36
CA VAL A 96 6.77 -1.28 -3.44
C VAL A 96 6.52 -2.02 -4.76
N LEU A 97 5.67 -1.44 -5.61
CA LEU A 97 5.29 -1.99 -6.90
C LEU A 97 5.54 -0.96 -8.02
N ASP A 98 5.95 -1.43 -9.20
CA ASP A 98 6.10 -0.61 -10.40
C ASP A 98 4.73 -0.46 -11.10
N LYS A 99 4.33 0.78 -11.38
CA LYS A 99 3.10 1.09 -12.11
C LYS A 99 3.14 0.64 -13.56
N LYS A 100 4.32 0.45 -14.16
CA LYS A 100 4.45 -0.04 -15.54
C LYS A 100 3.89 -1.46 -15.71
N GLU A 101 3.77 -2.23 -14.62
CA GLU A 101 3.10 -3.53 -14.66
C GLU A 101 1.57 -3.42 -14.77
N ILE A 102 0.99 -2.25 -14.50
CA ILE A 102 -0.45 -2.00 -14.67
C ILE A 102 -0.74 -1.81 -16.15
N LYS A 103 -1.32 -2.84 -16.77
CA LYS A 103 -1.70 -2.80 -18.18
C LYS A 103 -3.08 -2.17 -18.35
N PRO A 104 -3.26 -1.24 -19.31
CA PRO A 104 -4.58 -0.79 -19.70
C PRO A 104 -5.40 -1.94 -20.28
N ILE A 105 -6.73 -1.84 -20.21
CA ILE A 105 -7.62 -2.75 -20.90
C ILE A 105 -7.45 -2.53 -22.41
N GLU A 106 -6.94 -3.54 -23.11
CA GLU A 106 -6.67 -3.44 -24.56
C GLU A 106 -7.91 -3.73 -25.42
N LYS A 107 -8.83 -4.57 -24.93
CA LYS A 107 -10.04 -4.98 -25.65
C LYS A 107 -11.20 -5.18 -24.71
N ILE A 108 -12.39 -4.82 -25.19
CA ILE A 108 -13.68 -4.99 -24.51
C ILE A 108 -14.57 -5.86 -25.41
N GLU A 109 -15.14 -6.93 -24.86
CA GLU A 109 -16.08 -7.81 -25.55
C GLU A 109 -17.54 -7.50 -25.15
N PRO A 110 -18.54 -7.77 -26.02
CA PRO A 110 -19.94 -7.46 -25.71
C PRO A 110 -20.51 -8.12 -24.45
N LYS A 111 -19.88 -9.19 -23.96
CA LYS A 111 -20.27 -9.93 -22.74
C LYS A 111 -19.67 -9.34 -21.45
N ASP A 112 -18.72 -8.42 -21.57
CA ASP A 112 -17.99 -7.91 -20.42
C ASP A 112 -18.87 -6.90 -19.65
N VAL A 113 -18.78 -6.92 -18.32
CA VAL A 113 -19.50 -6.00 -17.44
C VAL A 113 -18.53 -4.93 -16.95
N PHE A 114 -18.90 -3.66 -17.09
CA PHE A 114 -18.07 -2.52 -16.70
C PHE A 114 -18.71 -1.69 -15.60
N VAL A 115 -17.87 -1.17 -14.70
CA VAL A 115 -18.25 -0.17 -13.71
C VAL A 115 -17.50 1.12 -14.04
N VAL A 116 -18.25 2.19 -14.37
CA VAL A 116 -17.67 3.50 -14.69
C VAL A 116 -17.84 4.45 -13.51
N LEU A 117 -16.73 4.86 -12.90
CA LEU A 117 -16.72 5.81 -11.80
C LEU A 117 -16.56 7.24 -12.34
N LYS A 118 -17.65 8.03 -12.39
CA LYS A 118 -17.61 9.42 -12.89
C LYS A 118 -16.90 10.39 -11.93
N THR A 119 -17.14 10.25 -10.63
CA THR A 119 -16.45 11.01 -9.58
C THR A 119 -16.56 10.22 -8.28
N CYS A 120 -15.43 9.75 -7.75
CA CYS A 120 -15.36 9.09 -6.46
C CYS A 120 -14.68 10.03 -5.47
N ARG A 121 -15.47 10.79 -4.71
CA ARG A 121 -14.96 11.59 -3.59
C ARG A 121 -15.44 10.95 -2.29
N ILE A 122 -14.51 10.59 -1.42
CA ILE A 122 -14.84 10.30 -0.03
C ILE A 122 -15.07 11.66 0.63
N GLN A 123 -16.30 12.17 0.58
CA GLN A 123 -16.70 13.26 1.47
C GLN A 123 -16.82 12.65 2.86
N ALA A 124 -15.94 13.04 3.77
CA ALA A 124 -16.20 12.88 5.20
C ALA A 124 -17.38 13.79 5.52
N ILE A 125 -18.60 13.27 5.42
CA ILE A 125 -19.81 13.98 5.85
C ILE A 125 -19.79 13.91 7.38
N TRP A 126 -19.13 14.87 8.01
CA TRP A 126 -19.51 15.33 9.36
C TRP A 126 -20.46 16.50 9.16
N ALA A 127 -21.70 16.21 8.76
CA ALA A 127 -22.77 17.19 8.88
C ALA A 127 -23.34 17.07 10.29
N PRO A 128 -23.30 18.11 11.14
CA PRO A 128 -24.02 18.10 12.39
C PRO A 128 -25.52 18.05 12.08
N LEU A 129 -26.22 17.21 12.85
CA LEU A 129 -27.65 17.01 12.86
C LEU A 129 -28.39 18.34 13.11
N TYR A 130 -28.68 19.12 12.06
CA TYR A 130 -29.68 20.19 12.15
C TYR A 130 -31.06 19.55 11.99
N VAL A 131 -31.68 19.29 13.14
CA VAL A 131 -33.09 18.97 13.27
C VAL A 131 -33.90 20.09 12.62
N LEU A 132 -34.56 19.79 11.50
CA LEU A 132 -35.63 20.61 10.97
C LEU A 132 -36.85 20.40 11.87
N VAL A 133 -36.98 21.20 12.94
CA VAL A 133 -38.28 21.41 13.60
C VAL A 133 -39.03 22.41 12.73
N PRO A 134 -40.19 22.06 12.13
CA PRO A 134 -41.00 23.04 11.43
C PRO A 134 -41.57 24.05 12.45
N PRO A 135 -41.72 25.32 12.07
CA PRO A 135 -42.35 26.31 12.95
C PRO A 135 -43.79 25.89 13.22
N GLN A 136 -44.18 25.96 14.49
CA GLN A 136 -45.56 25.82 14.94
C GLN A 136 -46.31 27.08 14.51
N GLU A 137 -47.38 26.92 13.74
CA GLU A 137 -48.51 27.86 13.71
C GLU A 137 -49.59 27.39 14.69
#